data_AF-A0A963CQR8-F1
#
_entry.id   AF-A0A963CQR8-F1
#
_cell.length_a   1.000
_cell.length_b   1.000
_cell.length_c   1.000
_cell.angle_alpha   90.00
_cell.angle_beta   90.00
_cell.angle_gamma   90.00
#
_symmetry.space_group_name_H-M   'P 1'
#
loop_
_entity.id
_entity.type
_entity.pdbx_description
1 polymer ?
#
loop_
_entity_poly.entity_id
_entity_poly.type
_entity_poly.pdbx_seq_one_letter_code
_entity_poly.pdbx_strand_id
1 'polypeptide(L)'
;MKFEALATDGHARRGRLIFSRGSVATPAFMPVGTYGTVKAMTPEELQALGAEMILGNTFHLMLRPGTQVIKAHGDLHDFIHWQRPILTDSGGFQVFSLGAMRKITEQGVLFRSPIDGRRIFMGPEESMQVQRDLGSDIVMIFDECTPFPVTESAAQQSMELSLRWARRSREAHGDNAAALFGIVQGGVFEALREQSLEGLKEIGFDGYAVGGLSVGEPGEDRWRVLDFLSTRMPVEKPRYLMGVGTPEDIL
;
A
#
# COMPACT_ATOMS: atom_id res chain seq x y z
N MET A 1 -12.55 -9.92 0.10
CA MET A 1 -12.03 -10.05 -1.29
C MET A 1 -11.70 -11.51 -1.58
N LYS A 2 -11.90 -11.99 -2.81
CA LYS A 2 -11.41 -13.30 -3.28
C LYS A 2 -10.46 -13.12 -4.45
N PHE A 3 -9.31 -13.78 -4.42
CA PHE A 3 -8.40 -13.86 -5.58
C PHE A 3 -8.60 -15.20 -6.29
N GLU A 4 -8.68 -15.13 -7.62
CA GLU A 4 -8.78 -16.29 -8.51
C GLU A 4 -7.61 -16.26 -9.50
N ALA A 5 -6.76 -17.28 -9.47
CA ALA A 5 -5.73 -17.48 -10.49
C ALA A 5 -6.35 -18.19 -11.69
N LEU A 6 -6.24 -17.59 -12.88
CA LEU A 6 -6.88 -18.06 -14.12
C LEU A 6 -5.90 -18.80 -15.03
N ALA A 7 -4.69 -18.26 -15.20
CA ALA A 7 -3.64 -18.85 -16.01
C ALA A 7 -2.26 -18.37 -15.56
N THR A 8 -1.23 -19.15 -15.90
CA THR A 8 0.16 -18.85 -15.57
C THR A 8 1.05 -19.13 -16.78
N ASP A 9 2.07 -18.29 -16.98
CA ASP A 9 3.16 -18.53 -17.91
C ASP A 9 4.47 -18.15 -17.20
N GLY A 10 5.28 -19.15 -16.84
CA GLY A 10 6.40 -18.97 -15.91
C GLY A 10 5.95 -18.32 -14.59
N HIS A 11 6.50 -17.14 -14.28
CA HIS A 11 6.14 -16.34 -13.11
C HIS A 11 4.98 -15.35 -13.36
N ALA A 12 4.59 -15.14 -14.61
CA ALA A 12 3.46 -14.28 -14.97
C ALA A 12 2.13 -14.95 -14.61
N ARG A 13 1.17 -14.16 -14.10
CA ARG A 13 -0.12 -14.67 -13.64
C ARG A 13 -1.26 -13.82 -14.17
N ARG A 14 -2.19 -14.45 -14.88
CA ARG A 14 -3.51 -13.89 -15.16
C ARG A 14 -4.44 -14.27 -14.02
N GLY A 15 -5.10 -13.30 -13.41
CA GLY A 15 -6.01 -13.56 -12.29
C GLY A 15 -7.16 -12.55 -12.18
N ARG A 16 -7.97 -12.70 -11.15
CA ARG A 16 -9.09 -11.80 -10.89
C ARG A 16 -9.24 -11.57 -9.40
N LEU A 17 -9.35 -10.31 -9.01
CA LEU A 17 -9.77 -9.90 -7.67
C LEU A 17 -11.28 -9.67 -7.70
N ILE A 18 -11.99 -10.23 -6.73
CA ILE A 18 -13.45 -10.15 -6.63
C ILE A 18 -13.81 -9.45 -5.32
N PHE A 19 -14.55 -8.36 -5.44
CA PHE A 19 -15.07 -7.52 -4.36
C PHE A 19 -16.61 -7.44 -4.46
N SER A 20 -17.26 -6.90 -3.43
CA SER A 20 -18.68 -6.55 -3.49
C SER A 20 -18.97 -5.47 -4.55
N ARG A 21 -18.03 -4.53 -4.74
CA ARG A 21 -18.12 -3.41 -5.70
C ARG A 21 -17.65 -3.75 -7.13
N GLY A 22 -17.41 -5.02 -7.43
CA GLY A 22 -17.01 -5.47 -8.76
C GLY A 22 -15.74 -6.33 -8.76
N SER A 23 -15.20 -6.56 -9.95
CA SER A 23 -13.99 -7.37 -10.14
C SER A 23 -12.89 -6.60 -10.86
N VAL A 24 -11.64 -6.95 -10.57
CA VAL A 24 -10.43 -6.41 -11.21
C VAL A 24 -9.64 -7.54 -11.84
N ALA A 25 -9.39 -7.46 -13.14
CA ALA A 25 -8.48 -8.33 -13.87
C ALA A 25 -7.02 -8.03 -13.47
N THR A 26 -6.23 -9.06 -13.19
CA THR A 26 -4.78 -8.94 -12.95
C THR A 26 -3.97 -9.58 -14.09
N PRO A 27 -2.81 -9.04 -14.48
CA PRO A 27 -2.12 -7.87 -13.90
C PRO A 27 -2.90 -6.55 -14.05
N ALA A 28 -2.84 -5.68 -13.04
CA ALA A 28 -3.62 -4.45 -12.96
C ALA A 28 -2.70 -3.25 -12.74
N PHE A 29 -2.97 -2.14 -13.43
CA PHE A 29 -2.38 -0.84 -13.14
C PHE A 29 -3.42 0.04 -12.47
N MET A 30 -3.03 0.74 -11.40
CA MET A 30 -3.95 1.55 -10.59
C MET A 30 -3.67 3.04 -10.79
N PRO A 31 -4.55 3.81 -11.46
CA PRO A 31 -4.47 5.27 -11.49
C PRO A 31 -4.49 5.85 -10.07
N VAL A 32 -3.66 6.87 -9.82
CA VAL A 32 -3.47 7.43 -8.47
C VAL A 32 -4.34 8.68 -8.27
N GLY A 33 -5.28 8.58 -7.34
CA GLY A 33 -6.15 9.66 -6.86
C GLY A 33 -5.62 10.32 -5.60
N THR A 34 -4.77 11.35 -5.74
CA THR A 34 -4.07 11.97 -4.60
C THR A 34 -5.01 12.71 -3.62
N TYR A 35 -5.97 13.48 -4.12
CA TYR A 35 -6.92 14.26 -3.30
C TYR A 35 -8.36 13.84 -3.60
N GLY A 36 -8.59 12.53 -3.74
CA GLY A 36 -9.89 11.99 -4.16
C GLY A 36 -10.19 12.23 -5.63
N THR A 37 -9.16 12.45 -6.46
CA THR A 37 -9.31 12.60 -7.91
C THR A 37 -8.02 12.18 -8.59
N VAL A 38 -8.15 11.42 -9.68
CA VAL A 38 -7.06 11.25 -10.65
C VAL A 38 -6.95 12.55 -11.43
N LYS A 39 -5.79 13.19 -11.37
CA LYS A 39 -5.62 14.55 -11.86
C LYS A 39 -6.03 14.67 -13.33
N ALA A 40 -6.87 15.66 -13.61
CA ALA A 40 -7.38 15.99 -14.94
C ALA A 40 -8.30 14.92 -15.57
N MET A 41 -8.89 14.03 -14.77
CA MET A 41 -9.82 13.00 -15.27
C MET A 41 -11.06 12.87 -14.39
N THR A 42 -12.22 12.68 -15.00
CA THR A 42 -13.44 12.30 -14.28
C THR A 42 -13.50 10.79 -14.01
N PRO A 43 -14.28 10.32 -13.02
CA PRO A 43 -14.53 8.90 -12.81
C PRO A 43 -15.06 8.18 -14.06
N GLU A 44 -15.89 8.84 -14.86
CA GLU A 44 -16.47 8.29 -16.09
C GLU A 44 -15.41 8.10 -17.18
N GLU A 45 -14.48 9.05 -17.32
CA GLU A 45 -13.35 8.93 -18.27
C GLU A 45 -12.45 7.75 -17.89
N LEU A 46 -12.13 7.59 -16.60
CA LEU A 46 -11.35 6.45 -16.11
C LEU A 46 -12.05 5.12 -16.40
N GLN A 47 -13.36 5.05 -16.19
CA GLN A 47 -14.15 3.85 -16.52
C GLN A 47 -14.16 3.57 -18.02
N ALA A 48 -14.31 4.61 -18.85
CA ALA A 48 -14.29 4.49 -20.31
C ALA A 48 -12.93 4.00 -20.84
N LEU A 49 -11.83 4.35 -20.18
CA LEU A 49 -10.49 3.84 -20.47
C LEU A 49 -10.24 2.42 -19.94
N GLY A 50 -11.18 1.85 -19.19
CA GLY A 50 -11.10 0.49 -18.67
C GLY A 50 -10.43 0.37 -17.30
N ALA A 51 -10.25 1.46 -16.55
CA ALA A 51 -9.78 1.36 -15.18
C ALA A 51 -10.80 0.61 -14.30
N GLU A 52 -10.37 -0.49 -13.69
CA GLU A 52 -11.22 -1.32 -12.82
C GLU A 52 -11.03 -1.03 -11.34
N MET A 53 -9.94 -0.36 -10.97
CA MET A 53 -9.69 0.12 -9.61
C MET A 53 -8.76 1.34 -9.63
N ILE A 54 -8.74 2.09 -8.54
CA ILE A 54 -7.83 3.23 -8.33
C ILE A 54 -7.11 3.13 -6.99
N LEU A 55 -6.04 3.91 -6.84
CA LEU A 55 -5.35 4.11 -5.57
C LEU A 55 -5.76 5.46 -4.97
N GLY A 56 -6.30 5.46 -3.76
CA GLY A 56 -6.54 6.67 -2.95
C GLY A 56 -5.36 6.95 -2.02
N ASN A 57 -4.94 8.20 -1.92
CA ASN A 57 -3.86 8.56 -1.00
C ASN A 57 -4.37 8.97 0.38
N THR A 58 -4.14 8.11 1.37
CA THR A 58 -4.63 8.30 2.75
C THR A 58 -4.06 9.56 3.39
N PHE A 59 -2.76 9.80 3.21
CA PHE A 59 -2.07 10.95 3.81
C PHE A 59 -2.71 12.27 3.39
N HIS A 60 -2.95 12.45 2.09
CA HIS A 60 -3.54 13.67 1.58
C HIS A 60 -5.01 13.81 1.98
N LEU A 61 -5.80 12.74 1.83
CA LEU A 61 -7.23 12.73 2.14
C LEU A 61 -7.52 13.04 3.61
N MET A 62 -6.72 12.51 4.54
CA MET A 62 -6.91 12.77 5.97
C MET A 62 -6.53 14.19 6.39
N LEU A 63 -5.63 14.83 5.66
CA LEU A 63 -5.24 16.22 5.92
C LEU A 63 -6.23 17.19 5.30
N ARG A 64 -6.68 16.90 4.08
CA ARG A 64 -7.65 17.72 3.35
C ARG A 64 -8.38 16.85 2.32
N PRO A 65 -9.71 16.73 2.40
CA PRO A 65 -10.62 17.49 3.26
C PRO A 65 -10.72 17.00 4.71
N GLY A 66 -10.10 15.86 5.03
CA GLY A 66 -10.25 15.17 6.31
C GLY A 66 -11.36 14.12 6.28
N THR A 67 -11.18 13.04 7.03
CA THR A 67 -12.11 11.89 7.02
C THR A 67 -13.52 12.24 7.48
N GLN A 68 -13.67 13.21 8.38
CA GLN A 68 -14.99 13.65 8.86
C GLN A 68 -15.85 14.24 7.73
N VAL A 69 -15.24 14.99 6.81
CA VAL A 69 -15.95 15.55 5.66
C VAL A 69 -16.35 14.44 4.70
N ILE A 70 -15.45 13.49 4.44
CA ILE A 70 -15.71 12.35 3.56
C ILE A 70 -16.86 11.49 4.13
N LYS A 71 -16.81 11.18 5.43
CA LYS A 71 -17.86 10.43 6.14
C LYS A 71 -19.23 11.12 6.11
N ALA A 72 -19.25 12.44 6.15
CA ALA A 72 -20.48 13.20 6.03
C ALA A 72 -21.16 13.03 4.65
N HIS A 73 -20.42 12.55 3.65
CA HIS A 73 -20.91 12.25 2.30
C HIS A 73 -21.03 10.74 2.02
N GLY A 74 -20.92 9.88 3.03
CA GLY A 74 -20.88 8.42 2.87
C GLY A 74 -19.47 7.90 3.12
N ASP A 75 -18.81 7.40 2.08
CA ASP A 75 -17.40 7.01 2.10
C ASP A 75 -16.61 7.70 0.96
N LEU A 76 -15.37 7.26 0.73
CA LEU A 76 -14.55 7.84 -0.34
C LEU A 76 -15.16 7.59 -1.73
N HIS A 77 -15.82 6.44 -1.95
CA HIS A 77 -16.47 6.10 -3.23
C HIS A 77 -17.58 7.10 -3.54
N ASP A 78 -18.42 7.40 -2.54
CA ASP A 78 -19.51 8.38 -2.65
C ASP A 78 -18.96 9.79 -2.86
N PHE A 79 -17.94 10.17 -2.09
CA PHE A 79 -17.33 11.50 -2.14
C PHE A 79 -16.73 11.84 -3.50
N ILE A 80 -16.18 10.84 -4.21
CA ILE A 80 -15.48 11.04 -5.50
C ILE A 80 -16.26 10.51 -6.71
N HIS A 81 -17.48 10.01 -6.50
CA HIS A 81 -18.31 9.36 -7.52
C HIS A 81 -17.60 8.18 -8.24
N TRP A 82 -16.83 7.37 -7.50
CA TRP A 82 -16.17 6.17 -8.02
C TRP A 82 -16.76 4.91 -7.41
N GLN A 83 -17.51 4.15 -8.19
CA GLN A 83 -18.29 3.00 -7.69
C GLN A 83 -17.61 1.63 -7.92
N ARG A 84 -16.30 1.63 -8.15
CA ARG A 84 -15.46 0.43 -8.32
C ARG A 84 -14.44 0.33 -7.17
N PRO A 85 -13.68 -0.78 -7.06
CA PRO A 85 -12.73 -0.94 -5.96
C PRO A 85 -11.71 0.20 -5.81
N ILE A 86 -11.37 0.53 -4.57
CA ILE A 86 -10.31 1.47 -4.17
C ILE A 86 -9.30 0.75 -3.29
N LEU A 87 -8.01 0.91 -3.59
CA LEU A 87 -6.92 0.63 -2.66
C LEU A 87 -6.48 1.93 -2.00
N THR A 88 -6.35 1.97 -0.68
CA THR A 88 -5.69 3.08 0.01
C THR A 88 -4.30 2.71 0.47
N ASP A 89 -3.33 3.60 0.22
CA ASP A 89 -2.01 3.47 0.86
C ASP A 89 -2.11 3.77 2.37
N SER A 90 -1.08 3.42 3.14
CA SER A 90 -1.10 3.61 4.59
C SER A 90 -0.76 5.04 5.03
N GLY A 91 -0.22 5.85 4.12
CA GLY A 91 0.40 7.16 4.39
C GLY A 91 1.87 7.09 4.84
N GLY A 92 2.41 5.89 5.08
CA GLY A 92 3.78 5.70 5.59
C GLY A 92 4.86 6.27 4.66
N PHE A 93 4.71 6.09 3.35
CA PHE A 93 5.64 6.63 2.35
C PHE A 93 5.63 8.16 2.28
N GLN A 94 4.46 8.80 2.38
CA GLN A 94 4.35 10.26 2.35
C GLN A 94 4.95 10.85 3.62
N VAL A 95 4.68 10.24 4.77
CA VAL A 95 5.39 10.58 6.01
C VAL A 95 6.89 10.40 5.82
N PHE A 96 7.35 9.36 5.11
CA PHE A 96 8.74 9.18 4.73
C PHE A 96 9.33 10.31 3.89
N SER A 97 8.61 10.76 2.87
CA SER A 97 9.03 11.84 1.99
C SER A 97 9.22 13.19 2.71
N LEU A 98 8.69 13.37 3.93
CA LEU A 98 8.88 14.58 4.75
C LEU A 98 10.29 14.69 5.37
N GLY A 99 11.13 13.66 5.28
CA GLY A 99 12.53 13.70 5.70
C GLY A 99 12.71 14.07 7.18
N ALA A 100 13.51 15.11 7.47
CA ALA A 100 13.85 15.55 8.83
C ALA A 100 12.66 16.12 9.63
N MET A 101 11.50 16.35 9.00
CA MET A 101 10.31 16.88 9.67
C MET A 101 9.51 15.83 10.45
N ARG A 102 9.98 14.58 10.48
CA ARG A 102 9.32 13.45 11.15
C ARG A 102 10.18 12.87 12.26
N LYS A 103 9.55 12.33 13.29
CA LYS A 103 10.18 11.54 14.35
C LYS A 103 9.52 10.17 14.42
N ILE A 104 10.27 9.14 14.07
CA ILE A 104 9.85 7.75 14.12
C ILE A 104 10.12 7.19 15.51
N THR A 105 9.15 6.45 16.05
CA THR A 105 9.22 5.77 17.35
C THR A 105 8.52 4.43 17.22
N GLU A 106 8.68 3.53 18.20
CA GLU A 106 7.93 2.26 18.23
C GLU A 106 6.41 2.46 18.11
N GLN A 107 5.87 3.57 18.64
CA GLN A 107 4.43 3.82 18.62
C GLN A 107 3.91 4.24 17.25
N GLY A 108 4.74 4.88 16.43
CA GLY A 108 4.35 5.50 15.17
C GLY A 108 5.21 6.71 14.87
N VAL A 109 4.71 7.60 14.03
CA VAL A 109 5.44 8.77 13.54
C VAL A 109 4.75 10.06 13.95
N LEU A 110 5.53 10.98 14.52
CA LEU A 110 5.13 12.36 14.75
C LEU A 110 5.69 13.25 13.66
N PHE A 111 4.84 14.07 13.03
CA PHE A 111 5.26 15.03 12.01
C PHE A 111 4.42 16.31 12.07
N ARG A 112 4.82 17.32 11.30
CA ARG A 112 4.01 18.53 11.08
C ARG A 112 3.29 18.43 9.75
N SER A 113 2.00 18.73 9.76
CA SER A 113 1.19 18.86 8.56
C SER A 113 1.84 19.85 7.58
N PRO A 114 2.03 19.47 6.30
CA PRO A 114 2.52 20.39 5.27
C PRO A 114 1.48 21.45 4.87
N ILE A 115 0.23 21.33 5.32
CA ILE A 115 -0.85 22.26 4.97
C ILE A 115 -0.92 23.44 5.96
N ASP A 116 -0.83 23.16 7.25
CA ASP A 116 -1.10 24.13 8.32
C ASP A 116 -0.10 24.06 9.49
N GLY A 117 0.91 23.20 9.43
CA GLY A 117 1.99 23.10 10.41
C GLY A 117 1.61 22.47 11.75
N ARG A 118 0.35 22.02 11.93
CA ARG A 118 -0.10 21.34 13.15
C ARG A 118 0.65 20.02 13.34
N ARG A 119 0.88 19.63 14.59
CA ARG A 119 1.50 18.34 14.91
C ARG A 119 0.49 17.22 14.74
N ILE A 120 0.89 16.16 14.08
CA ILE A 120 0.08 14.98 13.79
C ILE A 120 0.86 13.75 14.23
N PHE A 121 0.15 12.82 14.86
CA PHE A 121 0.63 11.47 15.12
C PHE A 121 -0.04 10.51 14.16
N MET A 122 0.74 9.57 13.63
CA MET A 122 0.26 8.49 12.78
C MET A 122 0.99 7.21 13.15
N GLY A 123 0.28 6.24 13.67
CA GLY A 123 0.73 4.86 13.87
C GLY A 123 -0.15 3.86 13.12
N PRO A 124 0.07 2.56 13.37
CA PRO A 124 -0.75 1.47 12.84
C PRO A 124 -2.25 1.66 13.07
N GLU A 125 -2.66 1.98 14.29
CA GLU A 125 -4.05 2.11 14.70
C GLU A 125 -4.72 3.32 14.02
N GLU A 126 -4.05 4.47 13.98
CA GLU A 126 -4.58 5.66 13.30
C GLU A 126 -4.70 5.43 11.79
N SER A 127 -3.69 4.79 11.17
CA SER A 127 -3.75 4.48 9.73
C SER A 127 -4.92 3.54 9.41
N MET A 128 -5.13 2.50 10.22
CA MET A 128 -6.27 1.58 10.05
C MET A 128 -7.61 2.29 10.24
N GLN A 129 -7.71 3.19 11.22
CA GLN A 129 -8.94 3.96 11.45
C GLN A 129 -9.24 4.91 10.28
N VAL A 130 -8.22 5.62 9.76
CA VAL A 130 -8.40 6.52 8.62
C VAL A 130 -8.84 5.73 7.38
N GLN A 131 -8.18 4.61 7.07
CA GLN A 131 -8.55 3.80 5.91
C GLN A 131 -9.94 3.17 6.05
N ARG A 132 -10.35 2.79 7.27
CA ARG A 132 -11.73 2.37 7.57
C ARG A 132 -12.73 3.50 7.33
N ASP A 133 -12.42 4.70 7.79
CA ASP A 133 -13.25 5.89 7.59
C ASP A 133 -13.37 6.30 6.11
N LEU A 134 -12.35 5.98 5.29
CA LEU A 134 -12.38 6.17 3.85
C LEU A 134 -13.19 5.07 3.11
N GLY A 135 -13.52 3.95 3.77
CA GLY A 135 -14.33 2.88 3.17
C GLY A 135 -13.65 2.10 2.04
N SER A 136 -12.32 2.00 2.07
CA SER A 136 -11.54 1.37 0.98
C SER A 136 -11.73 -0.14 0.89
N ASP A 137 -11.58 -0.72 -0.30
CA ASP A 137 -11.75 -2.16 -0.55
C ASP A 137 -10.48 -2.97 -0.28
N ILE A 138 -9.31 -2.34 -0.48
CA ILE A 138 -8.00 -2.85 -0.05
C ILE A 138 -7.35 -1.78 0.83
N VAL A 139 -6.87 -2.20 2.00
CA VAL A 139 -6.13 -1.36 2.93
C VAL A 139 -4.72 -1.88 3.10
N MET A 140 -3.75 -0.98 3.17
CA MET A 140 -2.34 -1.30 3.33
C MET A 140 -1.94 -1.14 4.80
N ILE A 141 -1.21 -2.10 5.37
CA ILE A 141 -0.64 -1.94 6.73
C ILE A 141 0.21 -0.67 6.82
N PHE A 142 0.30 -0.09 8.01
CA PHE A 142 1.27 0.97 8.27
C PHE A 142 2.67 0.36 8.39
N ASP A 143 3.62 0.92 7.64
CA ASP A 143 4.99 0.43 7.54
C ASP A 143 6.00 1.59 7.60
N GLU A 144 7.25 1.24 7.84
CA GLU A 144 8.37 2.15 7.72
C GLU A 144 9.09 1.89 6.40
N CYS A 145 9.01 2.85 5.47
CA CYS A 145 9.81 2.80 4.25
C CYS A 145 11.30 3.01 4.58
N THR A 146 12.12 1.99 4.34
CA THR A 146 13.58 2.10 4.46
C THR A 146 14.17 2.93 3.32
N PRO A 147 15.01 3.95 3.57
CA PRO A 147 15.66 4.73 2.51
C PRO A 147 16.73 3.92 1.77
N PHE A 148 17.19 4.43 0.62
CA PHE A 148 18.40 3.98 -0.05
C PHE A 148 19.34 5.17 -0.32
N PRO A 149 20.67 5.03 -0.16
CA PRO A 149 21.39 3.86 0.36
C PRO A 149 21.19 3.68 1.87
N VAL A 150 21.38 2.45 2.34
CA VAL A 150 21.22 2.08 3.76
C VAL A 150 22.12 0.91 4.13
N THR A 151 22.56 0.86 5.38
CA THR A 151 23.30 -0.30 5.90
C THR A 151 22.35 -1.46 6.17
N GLU A 152 22.85 -2.70 6.08
CA GLU A 152 22.04 -3.89 6.38
C GLU A 152 21.43 -3.84 7.78
N SER A 153 22.20 -3.40 8.79
CA SER A 153 21.70 -3.27 10.16
C SER A 153 20.57 -2.23 10.29
N ALA A 154 20.66 -1.09 9.60
CA ALA A 154 19.60 -0.09 9.62
C ALA A 154 18.35 -0.57 8.86
N ALA A 155 18.54 -1.28 7.75
CA ALA A 155 17.44 -1.93 7.02
C ALA A 155 16.76 -3.01 7.87
N GLN A 156 17.53 -3.79 8.64
CA GLN A 156 17.00 -4.79 9.55
C GLN A 156 16.14 -4.15 10.65
N GLN A 157 16.63 -3.10 11.30
CA GLN A 157 15.87 -2.40 12.35
C GLN A 157 14.53 -1.85 11.81
N SER A 158 14.55 -1.27 10.61
CA SER A 158 13.37 -0.72 9.95
C SER A 158 12.36 -1.80 9.53
N MET A 159 12.86 -2.92 9.00
CA MET A 159 12.05 -4.08 8.63
C MET A 159 11.40 -4.72 9.86
N GLU A 160 12.16 -4.88 10.96
CA GLU A 160 11.64 -5.42 12.23
C GLU A 160 10.58 -4.50 12.85
N LEU A 161 10.76 -3.18 12.79
CA LEU A 161 9.73 -2.22 13.20
C LEU A 161 8.47 -2.37 12.34
N SER A 162 8.63 -2.47 11.03
CA SER A 162 7.52 -2.71 10.10
C SER A 162 6.77 -4.01 10.39
N LEU A 163 7.45 -5.09 10.77
CA LEU A 163 6.80 -6.34 11.20
C LEU A 163 5.99 -6.17 12.50
N ARG A 164 6.49 -5.40 13.48
CA ARG A 164 5.72 -5.09 14.69
C ARG A 164 4.50 -4.22 14.38
N TRP A 165 4.65 -3.25 13.50
CA TRP A 165 3.54 -2.43 12.99
C TRP A 165 2.55 -3.20 12.13
N ALA A 166 3.00 -4.21 11.37
CA ALA A 166 2.13 -5.11 10.62
C ALA A 166 1.19 -5.88 11.55
N ARG A 167 1.72 -6.39 12.67
CA ARG A 167 0.91 -7.08 13.69
C ARG A 167 -0.13 -6.15 14.32
N ARG A 168 0.28 -4.94 14.73
CA ARG A 168 -0.63 -3.93 15.26
C ARG A 168 -1.68 -3.48 14.25
N SER A 169 -1.30 -3.33 12.97
CA SER A 169 -2.24 -3.02 11.88
C SER A 169 -3.26 -4.14 11.70
N ARG A 170 -2.83 -5.41 11.77
CA ARG A 170 -3.72 -6.57 11.69
C ARG A 170 -4.71 -6.60 12.85
N GLU A 171 -4.26 -6.33 14.07
CA GLU A 171 -5.10 -6.24 15.26
C GLU A 171 -6.11 -5.10 15.16
N ALA A 172 -5.65 -3.89 14.80
CA ALA A 172 -6.49 -2.70 14.65
C ALA A 172 -7.47 -2.78 13.47
N HIS A 173 -7.13 -3.54 12.43
CA HIS A 173 -8.02 -3.82 11.31
C HIS A 173 -9.29 -4.54 11.77
N GLY A 174 -9.18 -5.47 12.72
CA GLY A 174 -10.31 -6.08 13.42
C GLY A 174 -11.33 -6.73 12.47
N ASP A 175 -12.57 -6.27 12.57
CA ASP A 175 -13.73 -6.77 11.81
C ASP A 175 -13.96 -6.05 10.46
N ASN A 176 -13.02 -5.22 10.01
CA ASN A 176 -13.20 -4.49 8.75
C ASN A 176 -13.33 -5.49 7.58
N ALA A 177 -14.32 -5.27 6.72
CA ALA A 177 -14.57 -6.14 5.57
C ALA A 177 -13.57 -5.94 4.41
N ALA A 178 -12.83 -4.83 4.42
CA ALA A 178 -11.78 -4.54 3.45
C ALA A 178 -10.67 -5.60 3.50
N ALA A 179 -10.02 -5.88 2.36
CA ALA A 179 -8.87 -6.75 2.34
C ALA A 179 -7.64 -6.04 2.95
N LEU A 180 -6.88 -6.71 3.82
CA LEU A 180 -5.66 -6.14 4.40
C LEU A 180 -4.41 -6.72 3.74
N PHE A 181 -3.54 -5.86 3.21
CA PHE A 181 -2.29 -6.25 2.57
C PHE A 181 -1.09 -5.96 3.46
N GLY A 182 -0.23 -6.95 3.64
CA GLY A 182 1.08 -6.79 4.27
C GLY A 182 2.10 -6.19 3.29
N ILE A 183 3.13 -5.51 3.80
CA ILE A 183 4.19 -4.88 2.97
C ILE A 183 5.53 -5.50 3.34
N VAL A 184 6.11 -6.25 2.41
CA VAL A 184 7.47 -6.80 2.55
C VAL A 184 8.48 -5.65 2.48
N GLN A 185 9.29 -5.53 3.53
CA GLN A 185 10.41 -4.57 3.65
C GLN A 185 11.75 -5.31 3.70
N GLY A 186 12.87 -4.58 3.78
CA GLY A 186 14.23 -5.17 3.85
C GLY A 186 15.23 -4.60 2.86
N GLY A 187 14.89 -3.52 2.14
CA GLY A 187 15.80 -2.86 1.19
C GLY A 187 16.25 -3.79 0.06
N VAL A 188 17.55 -3.77 -0.26
CA VAL A 188 18.16 -4.60 -1.32
C VAL A 188 18.69 -5.96 -0.81
N PHE A 189 18.44 -6.28 0.47
CA PHE A 189 19.00 -7.45 1.16
C PHE A 189 18.02 -8.63 1.16
N GLU A 190 18.35 -9.70 0.45
CA GLU A 190 17.49 -10.88 0.26
C GLU A 190 17.13 -11.58 1.57
N ALA A 191 18.10 -11.73 2.49
CA ALA A 191 17.85 -12.35 3.80
C ALA A 191 16.82 -11.58 4.62
N LEU A 192 16.87 -10.24 4.61
CA LEU A 192 15.90 -9.39 5.30
C LEU A 192 14.53 -9.44 4.61
N ARG A 193 14.50 -9.53 3.28
CA ARG A 193 13.26 -9.70 2.49
C ARG A 193 12.58 -11.03 2.80
N GLU A 194 13.35 -12.10 2.94
CA GLU A 194 12.84 -13.43 3.35
C GLU A 194 12.29 -13.40 4.77
N GLN A 195 13.04 -12.84 5.73
CA GLN A 195 12.59 -12.69 7.12
C GLN A 195 11.29 -11.85 7.19
N SER A 196 11.21 -10.76 6.44
CA SER A 196 10.01 -9.93 6.36
C SER A 196 8.83 -10.71 5.80
N LEU A 197 9.02 -11.44 4.70
CA LEU A 197 7.96 -12.23 4.08
C LEU A 197 7.45 -13.34 4.99
N GLU A 198 8.34 -14.10 5.64
CA GLU A 198 7.93 -15.16 6.56
C GLU A 198 7.17 -14.60 7.78
N GLY A 199 7.65 -13.50 8.38
CA GLY A 199 6.93 -12.84 9.47
C GLY A 199 5.54 -12.34 9.06
N LEU A 200 5.38 -11.84 7.82
CA LEU A 200 4.07 -11.43 7.31
C LEU A 200 3.16 -12.64 7.02
N LYS A 201 3.70 -13.77 6.54
CA LYS A 201 2.94 -15.01 6.34
C LYS A 201 2.41 -15.56 7.66
N GLU A 202 3.22 -15.52 8.72
CA GLU A 202 2.80 -15.94 10.07
C GLU A 202 1.65 -15.08 10.60
N ILE A 203 1.66 -13.77 10.34
CA ILE A 203 0.57 -12.86 10.73
C ILE A 203 -0.69 -13.12 9.89
N GLY A 204 -0.52 -13.35 8.58
CA GLY A 204 -1.59 -13.66 7.64
C GLY A 204 -2.29 -12.43 7.07
N PHE A 205 -2.24 -12.29 5.73
CA PHE A 205 -2.84 -11.19 4.98
C PHE A 205 -3.63 -11.67 3.74
N ASP A 206 -4.48 -10.80 3.21
CA ASP A 206 -5.28 -11.07 2.01
C ASP A 206 -4.47 -10.90 0.73
N GLY A 207 -3.36 -10.16 0.81
CA GLY A 207 -2.38 -9.95 -0.25
C GLY A 207 -1.06 -9.46 0.32
N TYR A 208 -0.02 -9.48 -0.50
CA TYR A 208 1.32 -9.08 -0.10
C TYR A 208 1.88 -8.08 -1.10
N ALA A 209 2.30 -6.93 -0.59
CA ALA A 209 2.97 -5.91 -1.37
C ALA A 209 4.49 -5.98 -1.17
N VAL A 210 5.22 -5.46 -2.15
CA VAL A 210 6.67 -5.23 -2.07
C VAL A 210 6.89 -3.73 -1.97
N GLY A 211 7.30 -3.27 -0.79
CA GLY A 211 7.62 -1.88 -0.50
C GLY A 211 9.12 -1.61 -0.48
N GLY A 212 9.51 -0.33 -0.42
CA GLY A 212 10.91 0.06 -0.28
C GLY A 212 11.80 -0.33 -1.48
N LEU A 213 11.20 -0.41 -2.67
CA LEU A 213 11.88 -0.47 -3.97
C LEU A 213 11.47 0.76 -4.78
N SER A 214 12.24 1.09 -5.81
CA SER A 214 12.15 2.32 -6.60
C SER A 214 12.31 3.59 -5.76
N VAL A 215 13.20 3.53 -4.77
CA VAL A 215 13.51 4.64 -3.84
C VAL A 215 14.92 5.22 -4.05
N GLY A 216 15.61 4.77 -5.10
CA GLY A 216 16.91 5.28 -5.53
C GLY A 216 17.97 4.19 -5.76
N GLU A 217 17.62 2.93 -5.55
CA GLU A 217 18.49 1.79 -5.81
C GLU A 217 18.75 1.56 -7.31
N PRO A 218 19.89 0.94 -7.69
CA PRO A 218 20.12 0.51 -9.06
C PRO A 218 19.04 -0.47 -9.54
N GLY A 219 18.68 -0.40 -10.83
CA GLY A 219 17.69 -1.30 -11.42
C GLY A 219 18.03 -2.79 -11.25
N GLU A 220 19.32 -3.14 -11.34
CA GLU A 220 19.80 -4.52 -11.15
C GLU A 220 19.47 -5.06 -9.74
N ASP A 221 19.65 -4.23 -8.70
CA ASP A 221 19.30 -4.60 -7.33
C ASP A 221 17.79 -4.79 -7.16
N ARG A 222 16.99 -3.91 -7.77
CA ARG A 222 15.54 -4.05 -7.80
C ARG A 222 15.11 -5.37 -8.41
N TRP A 223 15.61 -5.70 -9.60
CA TRP A 223 15.24 -6.94 -10.31
C TRP A 223 15.67 -8.19 -9.56
N ARG A 224 16.90 -8.20 -9.04
CA ARG A 224 17.40 -9.31 -8.22
C ARG A 224 16.49 -9.59 -7.01
N VAL A 225 16.05 -8.55 -6.30
CA VAL A 225 15.12 -8.70 -5.16
C VAL A 225 13.74 -9.20 -5.61
N LEU A 226 13.22 -8.69 -6.73
CA LEU A 226 11.93 -9.12 -7.27
C LEU A 226 11.95 -10.58 -7.73
N ASP A 227 13.00 -11.01 -8.42
CA ASP A 227 13.22 -12.40 -8.81
C ASP A 227 13.30 -13.31 -7.58
N PHE A 228 14.06 -12.90 -6.56
CA PHE A 228 14.18 -13.62 -5.30
C PHE A 228 12.82 -13.83 -4.61
N LEU A 229 11.97 -12.80 -4.56
CA LEU A 229 10.65 -12.86 -3.94
C LEU A 229 9.60 -13.60 -4.79
N SER A 230 9.72 -13.57 -6.12
CA SER A 230 8.73 -14.11 -7.05
C SER A 230 8.40 -15.60 -6.81
N THR A 231 9.37 -16.37 -6.33
CA THR A 231 9.24 -17.80 -6.04
C THR A 231 8.78 -18.10 -4.61
N ARG A 232 8.86 -17.11 -3.70
CA ARG A 232 8.61 -17.28 -2.27
C ARG A 232 7.28 -16.71 -1.80
N MET A 233 6.75 -15.70 -2.49
CA MET A 233 5.47 -15.11 -2.15
C MET A 233 4.32 -16.11 -2.40
N PRO A 234 3.27 -16.14 -1.56
CA PRO A 234 2.15 -17.08 -1.75
C PRO A 234 1.51 -16.93 -3.14
N VAL A 235 1.26 -18.05 -3.81
CA VAL A 235 0.80 -18.08 -5.20
C VAL A 235 -0.70 -17.82 -5.31
N GLU A 236 -1.44 -18.22 -4.28
CA GLU A 236 -2.88 -18.06 -4.08
C GLU A 236 -3.27 -16.67 -3.58
N LYS A 237 -2.30 -15.76 -3.46
CA LYS A 237 -2.49 -14.38 -3.02
C LYS A 237 -2.02 -13.39 -4.08
N PRO A 238 -2.69 -12.23 -4.21
CA PRO A 238 -2.21 -11.16 -5.06
C PRO A 238 -0.87 -10.62 -4.55
N ARG A 239 -0.05 -10.18 -5.51
CA ARG A 239 1.26 -9.57 -5.27
C ARG A 239 1.22 -8.16 -5.82
N TYR A 240 1.51 -7.17 -4.99
CA TYR A 240 1.46 -5.76 -5.37
C TYR A 240 2.84 -5.11 -5.31
N LEU A 241 3.41 -4.75 -6.45
CA LEU A 241 4.65 -3.97 -6.50
C LEU A 241 4.33 -2.47 -6.36
N MET A 242 4.78 -1.86 -5.26
CA MET A 242 4.48 -0.46 -4.95
C MET A 242 5.46 0.48 -5.67
N GLY A 243 4.96 1.58 -6.23
CA GLY A 243 5.79 2.69 -6.72
C GLY A 243 6.48 2.48 -8.07
N VAL A 244 6.16 1.42 -8.80
CA VAL A 244 6.65 1.16 -10.16
C VAL A 244 5.58 1.48 -11.19
N GLY A 245 5.96 2.06 -12.33
CA GLY A 245 4.97 2.49 -13.32
C GLY A 245 5.44 2.78 -14.74
N THR A 246 6.73 2.65 -15.08
CA THR A 246 7.11 2.76 -16.49
C THR A 246 6.66 1.50 -17.23
N PRO A 247 6.30 1.57 -18.54
CA PRO A 247 5.89 0.39 -19.29
C PRO A 247 6.95 -0.72 -19.30
N GLU A 248 8.23 -0.37 -19.38
CA GLU A 248 9.34 -1.33 -19.34
C GLU A 248 9.41 -2.03 -17.98
N ASP A 249 9.24 -1.31 -16.87
CA ASP A 249 9.28 -1.93 -15.55
C ASP A 249 8.04 -2.82 -15.24
N ILE A 250 6.93 -2.62 -15.96
CA ILE A 250 5.69 -3.39 -15.78
C ILE A 250 5.74 -4.74 -16.52
N LEU A 251 6.47 -4.81 -17.63
CA LEU A 251 6.58 -5.98 -18.51
C LEU A 251 7.62 -6.98 -17.99
#